data_AF-A0A947HIX9-F1
#
_entry.id   AF-A0A947HIX9-F1
#
_cell.length_a   1.000
_cell.length_b   1.000
_cell.length_c   1.000
_cell.angle_alpha   90.00
_cell.angle_beta   90.00
_cell.angle_gamma   90.00
#
_symmetry.space_group_name_H-M   'P 1'
#
loop_
_entity.id
_entity.type
_entity.pdbx_description
1 polymer ?
#
loop_
_entity_poly.entity_id
_entity_poly.type
_entity_poly.pdbx_seq_one_letter_code
_entity_poly.pdbx_strand_id
1 'polypeptide(L)'
;MQEMGATRMADQPAAPPMPAAPADVAAPPSDAVRTPSGLASKVLTPGGGGAHPGPTSMVTVHYTGWTTDGKAFDSSVSRGRPATFPLNRVIAGWTEGVQLMTVGEERRFWIPENLAYQGRPGKPQGMLVFDVELISIQ
;
A
#
# COMPACT_ATOMS: atom_id res chain seq x y z
N MET A 1 -28.54 -42.65 22.68
CA MET A 1 -28.98 -41.79 21.57
C MET A 1 -28.58 -40.36 21.90
N GLN A 2 -27.92 -39.67 20.96
CA GLN A 2 -27.97 -38.21 20.70
C GLN A 2 -27.33 -37.27 21.76
N GLU A 3 -26.49 -36.27 21.46
CA GLU A 3 -25.87 -35.75 20.22
C GLU A 3 -24.50 -35.13 20.59
N MET A 4 -23.45 -35.45 19.82
CA MET A 4 -22.18 -34.72 19.86
C MET A 4 -22.35 -33.48 18.97
N GLY A 5 -22.57 -32.32 19.58
CA GLY A 5 -22.61 -31.03 18.90
C GLY A 5 -21.25 -30.72 18.27
N ALA A 6 -21.09 -31.07 17.00
CA ALA A 6 -20.01 -30.59 16.16
C ALA A 6 -20.19 -29.08 15.99
N THR A 7 -19.40 -28.29 16.71
CA THR A 7 -19.24 -26.86 16.44
C THR A 7 -18.79 -26.71 14.99
N ARG A 8 -19.70 -26.21 14.14
CA ARG A 8 -19.40 -25.72 12.79
C ARG A 8 -18.15 -24.85 12.87
N MET A 9 -17.04 -25.29 12.29
CA MET A 9 -15.97 -24.38 11.89
C MET A 9 -16.64 -23.40 10.94
N ALA A 10 -16.83 -22.16 11.38
CA ALA A 10 -17.38 -21.11 10.54
C ALA A 10 -16.54 -21.04 9.26
N ASP A 11 -17.23 -21.13 8.13
CA ASP A 11 -16.73 -20.87 6.79
C ASP A 11 -15.99 -19.52 6.81
N GLN A 12 -14.66 -19.54 6.95
CA GLN A 12 -13.88 -18.32 6.77
C GLN A 12 -14.03 -17.96 5.29
N PRO A 13 -14.59 -16.79 4.95
CA PRO A 13 -14.68 -16.39 3.57
C PRO A 13 -13.27 -16.44 2.98
N ALA A 14 -13.15 -17.05 1.80
CA ALA A 14 -11.89 -17.14 1.09
C ALA A 14 -11.27 -15.73 1.00
N ALA A 15 -9.97 -15.64 1.28
CA ALA A 15 -9.21 -14.41 1.15
C ALA A 15 -9.49 -13.77 -0.23
N PRO A 16 -9.73 -12.44 -0.31
CA PRO A 16 -9.98 -11.78 -1.58
C PRO A 16 -8.87 -12.09 -2.59
N PRO A 17 -9.18 -12.25 -3.88
CA PRO A 17 -8.15 -12.42 -4.90
C PRO A 17 -7.19 -11.22 -4.89
N MET A 18 -5.93 -11.46 -5.24
CA MET A 18 -4.94 -10.39 -5.39
C MET A 18 -5.43 -9.36 -6.40
N PRO A 19 -5.39 -8.06 -6.09
CA PRO A 19 -5.76 -7.01 -7.05
C PRO A 19 -4.89 -7.05 -8.31
N ALA A 20 -5.52 -6.83 -9.46
CA ALA A 20 -4.83 -6.73 -10.74
C ALA A 20 -3.91 -5.51 -10.75
N ALA A 21 -2.78 -5.61 -11.48
CA ALA A 21 -1.88 -4.48 -11.64
C ALA A 21 -2.55 -3.33 -12.42
N PRO A 22 -2.24 -2.07 -12.07
CA PRO A 22 -2.76 -0.94 -12.81
C PRO A 22 -2.10 -0.79 -14.19
N ALA A 23 -2.77 -0.10 -15.10
CA ALA A 23 -2.31 0.05 -16.48
C ALA A 23 -0.96 0.80 -16.62
N ASP A 24 -0.65 1.67 -15.66
CA ASP A 24 0.56 2.48 -15.57
C ASP A 24 1.60 1.89 -14.58
N VAL A 25 1.51 0.59 -14.27
CA VAL A 25 2.47 -0.08 -13.37
C VAL A 25 3.92 -0.04 -13.88
N ALA A 26 4.13 0.02 -15.20
CA ALA A 26 5.46 0.00 -15.79
C ALA A 26 6.26 1.29 -15.54
N ALA A 27 5.59 2.45 -15.50
CA ALA A 27 6.23 3.77 -15.35
C ALA A 27 5.23 4.84 -14.88
N PRO A 28 5.69 5.87 -14.15
CA PRO A 28 4.82 7.00 -13.81
C PRO A 28 4.32 7.71 -15.07
N PRO A 29 3.02 8.00 -15.19
CA PRO A 29 2.47 8.79 -16.29
C PRO A 29 2.98 10.23 -16.24
N SER A 30 2.80 10.97 -17.35
CA SER A 30 3.27 12.36 -17.47
C SER A 30 2.61 13.33 -16.51
N ASP A 31 1.43 13.00 -16.00
CA ASP A 31 0.68 13.79 -15.01
C ASP A 31 1.01 13.41 -13.56
N ALA A 32 1.93 12.47 -13.33
CA ALA A 32 2.41 12.15 -11.99
C ALA A 32 3.26 13.30 -11.41
N VAL A 33 2.98 13.65 -10.17
CA VAL A 33 3.76 14.65 -9.41
C VAL A 33 5.04 14.00 -8.90
N ARG A 34 6.17 14.70 -9.01
CA ARG A 34 7.48 14.23 -8.54
C ARG A 34 8.03 15.10 -7.43
N THR A 35 8.55 14.47 -6.39
CA THR A 35 9.29 15.14 -5.32
C THR A 35 10.79 15.21 -5.66
N PRO A 36 11.58 16.04 -4.95
CA PRO A 36 13.03 16.11 -5.16
C PRO A 36 13.78 14.79 -4.93
N SER A 37 13.23 13.86 -4.14
CA SER A 37 13.83 12.55 -3.90
C SER A 37 13.65 11.58 -5.07
N GLY A 38 12.79 11.94 -6.04
CA GLY A 38 12.43 11.12 -7.19
C GLY A 38 11.18 10.27 -6.99
N LEU A 39 10.53 10.31 -5.81
CA LEU A 39 9.21 9.72 -5.62
C LEU A 39 8.22 10.35 -6.61
N ALA A 40 7.56 9.52 -7.40
CA ALA A 40 6.45 9.95 -8.24
C ALA A 40 5.13 9.47 -7.64
N SER A 41 4.07 10.27 -7.74
CA SER A 41 2.76 9.90 -7.23
C SER A 41 1.60 10.54 -7.98
N LYS A 42 0.43 9.92 -7.88
CA LYS A 42 -0.83 10.42 -8.46
C LYS A 42 -1.98 10.11 -7.51
N VAL A 43 -2.78 11.12 -7.19
CA VAL A 43 -4.03 10.94 -6.44
C VAL A 43 -5.01 10.19 -7.33
N LEU A 44 -5.52 9.06 -6.85
CA LEU A 44 -6.55 8.26 -7.53
C LEU A 44 -7.94 8.68 -7.03
N THR A 45 -8.08 8.76 -5.72
CA THR A 45 -9.29 9.23 -5.04
C THR A 45 -8.88 10.31 -4.04
N PRO A 46 -9.45 11.53 -4.11
CA PRO A 46 -9.12 12.58 -3.16
C PRO A 46 -9.64 12.22 -1.77
N GLY A 47 -8.84 12.50 -0.73
CA GLY A 47 -9.28 12.37 0.65
C GLY A 47 -10.21 13.51 1.08
N GLY A 48 -10.64 13.46 2.33
CA GLY A 48 -11.49 14.51 2.93
C GLY A 48 -10.76 15.84 3.17
N GLY A 49 -9.46 15.91 2.89
CA GLY A 49 -8.60 17.01 3.30
C GLY A 49 -8.19 16.92 4.77
N GLY A 50 -7.53 17.96 5.28
CA GLY A 50 -7.20 18.09 6.70
C GLY A 50 -5.79 17.64 7.07
N ALA A 51 -5.68 16.84 8.14
CA ALA A 51 -4.39 16.49 8.72
C ALA A 51 -3.59 15.54 7.83
N HIS A 52 -2.28 15.78 7.79
CA HIS A 52 -1.29 14.91 7.17
C HIS A 52 -0.58 14.09 8.26
N PRO A 53 -0.22 12.82 8.00
CA PRO A 53 0.63 12.06 8.92
C PRO A 53 1.97 12.76 9.15
N GLY A 54 2.49 12.68 10.37
CA GLY A 54 3.87 13.03 10.65
C GLY A 54 4.82 11.86 10.32
N PRO A 55 6.14 12.09 10.29
CA PRO A 55 7.13 11.06 9.93
C PRO A 55 7.17 9.87 10.91
N THR A 56 6.63 10.04 12.12
CA THR A 56 6.55 9.01 13.17
C THR A 56 5.12 8.57 13.46
N SER A 57 4.13 9.06 12.72
CA SER A 57 2.73 8.69 12.93
C SER A 57 2.52 7.20 12.71
N MET A 58 1.58 6.64 13.48
CA MET A 58 0.99 5.34 13.19
C MET A 58 -0.13 5.57 12.19
N VAL A 59 -0.10 4.85 11.07
CA VAL A 59 -1.13 4.94 10.03
C VAL A 59 -1.79 3.58 9.82
N THR A 60 -3.09 3.59 9.58
CA THR A 60 -3.83 2.42 9.10
C THR A 60 -4.15 2.62 7.63
N VAL A 61 -3.84 1.61 6.81
CA VAL A 61 -3.98 1.70 5.35
C VAL A 61 -4.54 0.41 4.73
N HIS A 62 -5.21 0.57 3.61
CA HIS A 62 -5.25 -0.48 2.58
C HIS A 62 -4.13 -0.24 1.57
N TYR A 63 -3.53 -1.32 1.05
CA TYR A 63 -2.53 -1.20 0.00
C TYR A 63 -2.41 -2.47 -0.84
N THR A 64 -1.88 -2.29 -2.05
CA THR A 64 -1.29 -3.36 -2.86
C THR A 64 0.00 -2.86 -3.50
N GLY A 65 1.01 -3.72 -3.56
CA GLY A 65 2.31 -3.44 -4.15
C GLY A 65 2.61 -4.38 -5.32
N TRP A 66 3.15 -3.82 -6.40
CA TRP A 66 3.55 -4.52 -7.63
C TRP A 66 4.97 -4.14 -8.05
N THR A 67 5.67 -5.08 -8.70
CA THR A 67 6.83 -4.78 -9.54
C THR A 67 6.36 -4.22 -10.88
N THR A 68 7.26 -3.55 -11.62
CA THR A 68 6.93 -2.87 -12.90
C THR A 68 6.52 -3.80 -14.03
N ASP A 69 6.76 -5.11 -13.88
CA ASP A 69 6.24 -6.16 -14.76
C ASP A 69 4.79 -6.58 -14.44
N GLY A 70 4.14 -5.93 -13.47
CA GLY A 70 2.76 -6.18 -13.06
C GLY A 70 2.60 -7.31 -12.05
N LYS A 71 3.69 -7.91 -11.55
CA LYS A 71 3.57 -8.95 -10.52
C LYS A 71 3.30 -8.32 -9.15
N ALA A 72 2.13 -8.62 -8.60
CA ALA A 72 1.81 -8.26 -7.22
C ALA A 72 2.68 -9.07 -6.24
N PHE A 73 3.27 -8.39 -5.25
CA PHE A 73 4.13 -9.03 -4.24
C PHE A 73 3.59 -8.92 -2.82
N ASP A 74 2.69 -7.96 -2.55
CA ASP A 74 2.09 -7.77 -1.24
C ASP A 74 0.75 -7.02 -1.36
N SER A 75 -0.24 -7.36 -0.53
CA SER A 75 -1.54 -6.67 -0.50
C SER A 75 -2.23 -6.88 0.84
N SER A 76 -2.69 -5.79 1.48
CA SER A 76 -3.58 -5.91 2.64
C SER A 76 -5.03 -6.21 2.23
N VAL A 77 -5.41 -5.81 1.02
CA VAL A 77 -6.74 -6.10 0.43
C VAL A 77 -6.91 -7.60 0.24
N SER A 78 -5.92 -8.30 -0.32
CA SER A 78 -6.00 -9.77 -0.45
C SER A 78 -5.99 -10.50 0.89
N ARG A 79 -5.48 -9.87 1.95
CA ARG A 79 -5.59 -10.39 3.33
C ARG A 79 -6.94 -10.10 3.99
N GLY A 80 -7.81 -9.32 3.34
CA GLY A 80 -9.14 -8.97 3.84
C GLY A 80 -9.16 -8.02 5.04
N ARG A 81 -8.04 -7.36 5.37
CA ARG A 81 -7.96 -6.42 6.50
C ARG A 81 -6.90 -5.34 6.30
N PRO A 82 -7.14 -4.10 6.79
CA PRO A 82 -6.14 -3.05 6.81
C PRO A 82 -4.87 -3.47 7.54
N ALA A 83 -3.79 -2.76 7.25
CA ALA A 83 -2.53 -2.91 7.96
C ALA A 83 -2.14 -1.60 8.65
N THR A 84 -1.57 -1.72 9.84
CA THR A 84 -1.15 -0.56 10.63
C THR A 84 0.36 -0.58 10.81
N PHE A 85 1.02 0.52 10.48
CA PHE A 85 2.47 0.65 10.56
C PHE A 85 2.90 2.03 11.09
N PRO A 86 4.02 2.10 11.81
CA PRO A 86 4.68 3.38 12.07
C PRO A 86 5.47 3.81 10.83
N LEU A 87 5.26 5.05 10.36
CA LEU A 87 5.87 5.54 9.12
C LEU A 87 7.40 5.58 9.14
N ASN A 88 8.04 5.59 10.32
CA ASN A 88 9.49 5.51 10.45
C ASN A 88 10.07 4.08 10.43
N ARG A 89 9.25 3.05 10.13
CA ARG A 89 9.69 1.64 10.04
C ARG A 89 9.34 0.98 8.71
N VAL A 90 8.92 1.76 7.73
CA VAL A 90 8.65 1.33 6.35
C VAL A 90 9.74 1.85 5.41
N ILE A 91 9.66 1.52 4.12
CA ILE A 91 10.59 2.03 3.11
C ILE A 91 10.49 3.55 2.99
N ALA A 92 11.60 4.22 2.65
CA ALA A 92 11.67 5.68 2.66
C ALA A 92 10.62 6.35 1.78
N GLY A 93 10.29 5.75 0.63
CA GLY A 93 9.23 6.26 -0.26
C GLY A 93 7.84 6.22 0.35
N TRP A 94 7.55 5.25 1.23
CA TRP A 94 6.32 5.22 2.01
C TRP A 94 6.34 6.26 3.12
N THR A 95 7.46 6.36 3.86
CA THR A 95 7.63 7.40 4.88
C THR A 95 7.36 8.76 4.28
N GLU A 96 7.96 9.10 3.13
CA GLU A 96 7.76 10.36 2.44
C GLU A 96 6.35 10.49 1.85
N GLY A 97 5.92 9.52 1.04
CA GLY A 97 4.70 9.62 0.23
C GLY A 97 3.42 9.68 1.05
N VAL A 98 3.32 8.90 2.13
CA VAL A 98 2.11 8.87 2.96
C VAL A 98 1.92 10.15 3.77
N GLN A 99 3.02 10.87 4.10
CA GLN A 99 2.94 12.21 4.70
C GLN A 99 2.30 13.25 3.75
N LEU A 100 2.24 12.97 2.45
CA LEU A 100 1.60 13.87 1.47
C LEU A 100 0.09 13.60 1.32
N MET A 101 -0.42 12.54 1.94
CA MET A 101 -1.83 12.12 1.84
C MET A 101 -2.67 12.72 2.95
N THR A 102 -3.99 12.73 2.73
CA THR A 102 -5.01 13.00 3.76
C THR A 102 -5.86 11.76 4.01
N VAL A 103 -6.56 11.71 5.15
CA VAL A 103 -7.45 10.58 5.46
C VAL A 103 -8.56 10.45 4.42
N GLY A 104 -8.83 9.22 3.99
CA GLY A 104 -9.75 8.86 2.90
C GLY A 104 -9.14 8.96 1.51
N GLU A 105 -7.90 9.43 1.38
CA GLU A 105 -7.23 9.52 0.09
C GLU A 105 -6.73 8.16 -0.37
N GLU A 106 -6.89 7.88 -1.66
CA GLU A 106 -6.19 6.81 -2.36
C GLU A 106 -5.17 7.41 -3.32
N ARG A 107 -3.91 6.97 -3.20
CA ARG A 107 -2.80 7.49 -3.99
C ARG A 107 -1.96 6.34 -4.55
N ARG A 108 -1.59 6.47 -5.82
CA ARG A 108 -0.56 5.65 -6.45
C ARG A 108 0.81 6.25 -6.23
N PHE A 109 1.77 5.42 -5.88
CA PHE A 109 3.19 5.75 -5.75
C PHE A 109 4.01 4.89 -6.71
N TRP A 110 4.99 5.52 -7.36
CA TRP A 110 6.09 4.84 -8.03
C TRP A 110 7.37 5.20 -7.29
N ILE A 111 7.88 4.23 -6.55
CA ILE A 111 8.96 4.39 -5.59
C ILE A 111 10.26 3.88 -6.24
N PRO A 112 11.22 4.75 -6.58
CA PRO A 112 12.49 4.31 -7.14
C PRO A 112 13.28 3.47 -6.13
N GLU A 113 14.19 2.62 -6.63
CA GLU A 113 14.91 1.61 -5.83
C GLU A 113 15.64 2.20 -4.62
N ASN A 114 16.20 3.41 -4.77
CA ASN A 114 16.89 4.13 -3.68
C ASN A 114 15.95 4.51 -2.52
N LEU A 115 14.64 4.59 -2.76
CA LEU A 115 13.61 4.85 -1.74
C LEU A 115 12.86 3.58 -1.31
N ALA A 116 13.23 2.42 -1.87
CA ALA A 116 12.60 1.12 -1.63
C ALA A 116 13.51 0.19 -0.80
N TYR A 117 13.85 -0.99 -1.32
CA TYR A 117 14.60 -2.01 -0.61
C TYR A 117 16.11 -1.97 -0.85
N GLN A 118 16.59 -1.15 -1.79
CA GLN A 118 18.01 -0.90 -2.05
C GLN A 118 18.85 -2.19 -2.22
N GLY A 119 18.38 -3.14 -3.04
CA GLY A 119 19.14 -4.35 -3.36
C GLY A 119 19.09 -5.44 -2.29
N ARG A 120 18.29 -5.29 -1.23
CA ARG A 120 18.24 -6.28 -0.14
C ARG A 120 17.87 -7.67 -0.67
N PRO A 121 18.67 -8.71 -0.36
CA PRO A 121 18.38 -10.08 -0.78
C PRO A 121 16.99 -10.55 -0.34
N GLY A 122 16.27 -11.24 -1.23
CA GLY A 122 14.93 -11.76 -0.96
C GLY A 122 13.81 -10.72 -0.91
N LYS A 123 14.08 -9.47 -1.31
CA LYS A 123 13.06 -8.42 -1.49
C LYS A 123 12.80 -8.12 -2.97
N PRO A 124 11.62 -7.55 -3.31
CA PRO A 124 11.38 -6.95 -4.62
C PRO A 124 12.50 -5.98 -4.99
N GLN A 125 12.84 -5.93 -6.28
CA GLN A 125 13.94 -5.16 -6.83
C GLN A 125 13.43 -4.15 -7.85
N GLY A 126 14.12 -3.03 -7.96
CA GLY A 126 13.79 -1.96 -8.89
C GLY A 126 12.68 -1.04 -8.37
N MET A 127 12.14 -0.24 -9.28
CA MET A 127 11.02 0.62 -8.94
C MET A 127 9.82 -0.22 -8.51
N LEU A 128 9.18 0.17 -7.41
CA LEU A 128 7.98 -0.48 -6.89
C LEU A 128 6.77 0.43 -7.07
N VAL A 129 5.63 -0.15 -7.41
CA VAL A 129 4.36 0.58 -7.54
C VAL A 129 3.43 0.19 -6.42
N PHE A 130 2.82 1.17 -5.77
CA PHE A 130 1.86 0.94 -4.70
C PHE A 130 0.61 1.77 -4.91
N ASP A 131 -0.55 1.16 -4.73
CA ASP A 131 -1.78 1.88 -4.45
C ASP A 131 -2.00 1.81 -2.94
N VAL A 132 -2.24 2.96 -2.32
CA VAL A 132 -2.40 3.11 -0.88
C VAL A 132 -3.64 3.94 -0.60
N GLU A 133 -4.53 3.41 0.22
CA GLU A 133 -5.66 4.12 0.81
C GLU A 133 -5.33 4.44 2.27
N LEU A 134 -5.34 5.72 2.64
CA LEU A 134 -5.10 6.15 4.02
C LEU A 134 -6.40 6.17 4.82
N ILE A 135 -6.55 5.25 5.78
CA ILE A 135 -7.79 5.09 6.55
C ILE A 135 -7.77 5.92 7.83
N SER A 136 -6.64 5.97 8.54
CA SER A 136 -6.53 6.76 9.77
C SER A 136 -5.09 7.07 10.16
N ILE A 137 -4.95 8.06 11.05
CA ILE A 137 -3.70 8.55 11.65
C ILE A 137 -3.87 8.51 13.17
N GLN A 138 -2.84 8.06 13.89
CA GLN A 138 -2.78 8.05 15.36
C GLN A 138 -1.58 8.84 15.88
#